data_AF-A0A358Y0U3-F1
#
_entry.id   AF-A0A358Y0U3-F1
#
_cell.length_a   1.000
_cell.length_b   1.000
_cell.length_c   1.000
_cell.angle_alpha   90.00
_cell.angle_beta   90.00
_cell.angle_gamma   90.00
#
_symmetry.space_group_name_H-M   'P 1'
#
loop_
_entity.id
_entity.type
_entity.pdbx_description
1 polymer ?
#
loop_
_entity_poly.entity_id
_entity_poly.type
_entity_poly.pdbx_seq_one_letter_code
_entity_poly.pdbx_strand_id
1 'polypeptide(L)'
;PIDVVGHSDIAILRKSDPGPLFPWEQLYEAGIGAWYEPDTKAKYKQLFLNEAPSLHTVQNALNRLGYQVELSGSYDRSTQYAMRAMQLHFRPSDFSGVVDIDSMAIIWALLEKYRPKELIGL
;
A
#
# COMPACT_ATOMS: atom_id res chain seq x y z
N PRO A 1 -6.10 -9.38 10.73
CA PRO A 1 -6.46 -8.04 11.28
C PRO A 1 -5.58 -6.96 10.64
N ILE A 2 -6.12 -5.83 10.14
CA ILE A 2 -5.31 -4.81 9.44
C ILE A 2 -4.49 -3.91 10.39
N ASP A 3 -4.78 -3.96 11.69
CA ASP A 3 -4.15 -3.07 12.69
C ASP A 3 -2.85 -3.64 13.29
N VAL A 4 -2.28 -4.70 12.71
CA VAL A 4 -0.90 -5.11 12.99
C VAL A 4 0.00 -4.41 11.98
N VAL A 5 0.73 -3.40 12.45
CA VAL A 5 1.44 -2.45 11.59
C VAL A 5 2.90 -2.30 12.01
N GLY A 6 3.75 -1.95 11.05
CA GLY A 6 5.11 -1.51 11.30
C GLY A 6 5.13 -0.07 11.80
N HIS A 7 6.23 0.32 12.44
CA HIS A 7 6.43 1.71 12.84
C HIS A 7 6.58 2.62 11.62
N SER A 8 7.12 2.09 10.51
CA SER A 8 7.14 2.72 9.19
C SER A 8 5.76 3.17 8.72
N ASP A 9 4.71 2.44 9.05
CA ASP A 9 3.37 2.66 8.49
C ASP A 9 2.65 3.81 9.21
N ILE A 10 3.01 4.04 10.47
CA ILE A 10 2.47 5.14 11.28
C ILE A 10 3.34 6.39 11.15
N ALA A 11 4.66 6.24 11.13
CA ALA A 11 5.62 7.34 11.15
C ALA A 11 6.44 7.42 9.85
N ILE A 12 5.74 7.52 8.71
CA ILE A 12 6.29 7.41 7.34
C ILE A 12 7.51 8.30 7.07
N LEU A 13 7.60 9.49 7.71
CA LEU A 13 8.71 10.44 7.51
C LEU A 13 9.94 10.18 8.41
N ARG A 14 9.81 9.33 9.42
CA ARG A 14 10.80 9.22 10.52
C ARG A 14 11.37 7.82 10.71
N LYS A 15 10.68 6.80 10.19
CA LYS A 15 10.93 5.41 10.57
C LYS A 15 10.91 4.49 9.35
N SER A 16 11.70 3.43 9.45
CA SER A 16 11.78 2.37 8.44
C SER A 16 11.78 0.98 9.08
N ASP A 17 11.69 0.91 10.41
CA ASP A 17 11.51 -0.31 11.20
C ASP A 17 10.06 -0.83 11.09
N PRO A 18 9.85 -2.16 11.02
CA PRO A 18 10.84 -3.23 11.24
C PRO A 18 11.73 -3.56 10.03
N GLY A 19 11.51 -2.91 8.89
CA GLY A 19 12.33 -3.06 7.68
C GLY A 19 11.89 -4.20 6.75
N PRO A 20 12.52 -4.30 5.57
CA PRO A 20 12.04 -5.19 4.50
C PRO A 20 12.31 -6.68 4.76
N LEU A 21 13.17 -7.01 5.74
CA LEU A 21 13.46 -8.39 6.12
C LEU A 21 12.48 -8.93 7.18
N PHE A 22 11.58 -8.08 7.68
CA PHE A 22 10.56 -8.52 8.61
C PHE A 22 9.54 -9.42 7.89
N PRO A 23 9.22 -10.61 8.42
CA PRO A 23 8.51 -11.64 7.66
C PRO A 23 6.98 -11.43 7.69
N TRP A 24 6.49 -10.30 7.19
CA TRP A 24 5.05 -9.94 7.21
C TRP A 24 4.15 -11.01 6.60
N GLU A 25 4.54 -11.57 5.45
CA GLU A 25 3.77 -12.63 4.79
C GLU A 25 3.69 -13.91 5.64
N GLN A 26 4.80 -14.34 6.26
CA GLN A 26 4.80 -15.52 7.13
C GLN A 26 3.95 -15.31 8.39
N LEU A 27 3.96 -14.09 8.93
CA LEU A 27 3.07 -13.74 10.04
C LEU A 27 1.62 -13.81 9.61
N TYR A 28 1.29 -13.31 8.42
CA TYR A 28 -0.06 -13.40 7.87
C TYR A 28 -0.51 -14.86 7.68
N GLU A 29 0.36 -15.73 7.15
CA GLU A 29 0.10 -17.17 7.03
C GLU A 29 -0.15 -17.83 8.41
N ALA A 30 0.48 -17.32 9.46
CA ALA A 30 0.24 -17.71 10.85
C ALA A 30 -1.00 -17.04 11.50
N GLY A 31 -1.78 -16.26 10.75
CA GLY A 31 -2.99 -15.57 11.22
C GLY A 31 -2.76 -14.20 11.85
N ILE A 32 -1.56 -13.63 11.72
CA ILE A 32 -1.15 -12.38 12.35
C ILE A 32 -0.99 -11.28 11.28
N GLY A 33 -1.82 -10.24 11.37
CA GLY A 33 -1.74 -9.08 10.47
C GLY A 33 -2.56 -9.19 9.20
N ALA A 34 -2.13 -8.49 8.15
CA ALA A 34 -2.82 -8.36 6.88
C ALA A 34 -1.90 -8.63 5.71
N TRP A 35 -2.46 -9.19 4.63
CA TRP A 35 -1.78 -9.41 3.36
C TRP A 35 -2.83 -9.43 2.24
N TYR A 36 -2.41 -9.10 1.02
CA TYR A 36 -3.30 -9.14 -0.14
C TYR A 36 -3.47 -10.57 -0.66
N GLU A 37 -4.56 -10.81 -1.40
CA GLU A 37 -4.71 -12.05 -2.17
C GLU A 37 -4.02 -11.92 -3.54
N PRO A 38 -3.20 -12.90 -3.97
CA PRO A 38 -2.48 -12.85 -5.25
C PRO A 38 -3.41 -12.63 -6.46
N ASP A 39 -4.57 -13.29 -6.48
CA ASP A 39 -5.53 -13.20 -7.58
C ASP A 39 -6.18 -11.81 -7.66
N THR A 40 -6.55 -11.24 -6.51
CA THR A 40 -7.08 -9.87 -6.44
C THR A 40 -6.03 -8.84 -6.87
N LYS A 41 -4.77 -9.03 -6.47
CA LYS A 41 -3.65 -8.18 -6.94
C LYS A 41 -3.44 -8.32 -8.45
N ALA A 42 -3.53 -9.54 -9.01
CA ALA A 42 -3.44 -9.76 -10.46
C ALA A 42 -4.58 -9.07 -11.23
N LYS A 43 -5.82 -9.14 -10.71
CA LYS A 43 -6.99 -8.43 -11.25
C LYS A 43 -6.74 -6.93 -11.37
N TYR A 44 -6.31 -6.28 -10.28
CA TYR A 44 -6.03 -4.84 -10.29
C TYR A 44 -4.82 -4.47 -11.14
N LYS A 45 -3.79 -5.32 -11.19
CA LYS A 45 -2.66 -5.11 -12.09
C LYS A 45 -3.10 -5.08 -13.56
N GLN A 46 -3.96 -6.00 -13.98
CA GLN A 46 -4.50 -5.97 -15.34
C GLN A 46 -5.36 -4.73 -15.61
N LEU A 47 -6.18 -4.32 -14.64
CA LEU A 47 -6.98 -3.10 -14.75
C LEU A 47 -6.08 -1.87 -14.95
N PHE A 48 -5.02 -1.72 -14.16
CA PHE A 48 -4.14 -0.55 -14.20
C PHE A 48 -3.13 -0.55 -15.33
N LEU A 49 -2.90 -1.70 -15.99
CA LEU A 49 -2.19 -1.75 -17.27
C LEU A 49 -3.01 -1.14 -18.41
N ASN A 50 -4.34 -1.21 -18.33
CA ASN A 50 -5.22 -0.60 -19.32
C ASN A 50 -5.44 0.90 -19.00
N GLU A 51 -5.76 1.21 -17.75
CA GLU A 51 -6.00 2.57 -17.28
C GLU A 51 -5.48 2.74 -15.86
N ALA A 52 -4.34 3.42 -15.72
CA ALA A 52 -3.76 3.68 -14.41
C ALA A 52 -4.55 4.79 -13.69
N PRO A 53 -4.79 4.66 -12.37
CA PRO A 53 -5.44 5.69 -11.59
C PRO A 53 -4.57 6.94 -11.54
N SER A 54 -5.23 8.11 -11.44
CA SER A 54 -4.52 9.38 -11.25
C SER A 54 -3.72 9.36 -9.95
N LEU A 55 -2.66 10.16 -9.89
CA LEU A 55 -1.85 10.24 -8.68
C LEU A 55 -2.65 10.72 -7.46
N HIS A 56 -3.60 11.64 -7.66
CA HIS A 56 -4.55 12.06 -6.63
C HIS A 56 -5.38 10.87 -6.11
N THR A 57 -5.84 9.98 -6.99
CA THR A 57 -6.55 8.76 -6.61
C THR A 57 -5.65 7.82 -5.80
N VAL A 58 -4.39 7.65 -6.19
CA VAL A 58 -3.42 6.82 -5.43
C VAL A 58 -3.16 7.40 -4.04
N GLN A 59 -2.99 8.73 -3.91
CA GLN A 59 -2.85 9.40 -2.62
C GLN A 59 -4.09 9.20 -1.75
N ASN A 60 -5.29 9.27 -2.33
CA ASN A 60 -6.53 8.98 -1.61
C ASN A 60 -6.58 7.51 -1.16
N ALA A 61 -6.18 6.56 -2.02
CA ALA A 61 -6.12 5.14 -1.68
C ALA A 61 -5.12 4.86 -0.53
N LEU A 62 -3.96 5.50 -0.52
CA LEU A 62 -2.98 5.43 0.57
C LEU A 62 -3.58 5.94 1.90
N ASN A 63 -4.26 7.10 1.89
CA ASN A 63 -4.96 7.61 3.07
C ASN A 63 -6.02 6.65 3.59
N ARG A 64 -6.84 6.10 2.68
CA ARG A 64 -7.89 5.14 2.99
C ARG A 64 -7.35 3.83 3.55
N LEU A 65 -6.13 3.44 3.16
CA LEU A 65 -5.43 2.29 3.73
C LEU A 65 -4.85 2.61 5.13
N GLY A 66 -4.48 3.86 5.38
CA GLY A 66 -4.01 4.36 6.69
C GLY A 66 -2.73 5.21 6.63
N TYR A 67 -2.13 5.40 5.46
CA TYR A 67 -0.92 6.19 5.27
C TYR A 67 -1.30 7.65 5.05
N GLN A 68 -1.01 8.50 6.05
CA GLN A 68 -1.34 9.93 5.99
C GLN A 68 -0.51 10.62 4.90
N VAL A 69 -1.16 11.04 3.81
CA VAL A 69 -0.53 11.71 2.67
C VAL A 69 -1.39 12.90 2.21
N GLU A 70 -0.78 13.98 1.76
CA GLU A 70 -1.50 15.12 1.20
C GLU A 70 -2.05 14.77 -0.20
N LEU A 71 -3.28 15.21 -0.50
CA LEU A 71 -3.91 15.01 -1.81
C LEU A 71 -3.46 16.09 -2.81
N SER A 72 -2.15 16.23 -3.01
CA SER A 72 -1.56 17.27 -3.87
C SER A 72 -1.77 17.02 -5.38
N GLY A 73 -2.10 15.78 -5.75
CA GLY A 73 -2.14 15.34 -7.16
C GLY A 73 -0.77 15.31 -7.85
N SER A 74 0.31 15.60 -7.11
CA SER A 74 1.69 15.68 -7.60
C SER A 74 2.59 14.68 -6.87
N TYR A 75 3.65 14.22 -7.53
CA TYR A 75 4.59 13.28 -6.90
C TYR A 75 5.55 14.03 -6.00
N ASP A 76 5.11 14.24 -4.76
CA ASP A 76 5.86 14.93 -3.72
C ASP A 76 6.55 13.96 -2.75
N ARG A 77 7.35 14.53 -1.84
CA ARG A 77 8.05 13.75 -0.81
C ARG A 77 7.09 12.99 0.08
N SER A 78 5.93 13.54 0.42
CA SER A 78 4.92 12.89 1.26
C SER A 78 4.44 11.59 0.61
N THR A 79 4.12 11.67 -0.68
CA THR A 79 3.70 10.53 -1.52
C THR A 79 4.79 9.48 -1.63
N GLN A 80 6.03 9.89 -1.88
CA GLN A 80 7.17 8.97 -1.96
C GLN A 80 7.38 8.21 -0.63
N TYR A 81 7.31 8.91 0.50
CA TYR A 81 7.50 8.28 1.81
C TYR A 81 6.35 7.35 2.20
N ALA A 82 5.10 7.75 1.92
CA ALA A 82 3.94 6.91 2.13
C ALA A 82 4.01 5.62 1.29
N MET A 83 4.35 5.76 0.00
CA MET A 83 4.52 4.63 -0.91
C MET A 83 5.65 3.70 -0.46
N ARG A 84 6.79 4.28 -0.03
CA ARG A 84 7.92 3.51 0.50
C ARG A 84 7.53 2.72 1.75
N ALA A 85 6.79 3.31 2.68
CA ALA A 85 6.33 2.61 3.88
C ALA A 85 5.41 1.44 3.52
N MET A 86 4.44 1.67 2.63
CA MET A 86 3.56 0.62 2.09
C MET A 86 4.37 -0.53 1.46
N GLN A 87 5.38 -0.20 0.66
CA GLN A 87 6.26 -1.19 0.04
C GLN A 87 7.12 -1.95 1.05
N LEU A 88 7.67 -1.28 2.07
CA LEU A 88 8.44 -1.96 3.13
C LEU A 88 7.61 -3.04 3.83
N HIS A 89 6.31 -2.82 3.98
CA HIS A 89 5.40 -3.80 4.57
C HIS A 89 4.97 -4.86 3.54
N PHE A 90 4.41 -4.44 2.40
CA PHE A 90 3.66 -5.31 1.49
C PHE A 90 4.38 -5.67 0.19
N ARG A 91 5.55 -5.07 -0.10
CA ARG A 91 6.37 -5.39 -1.28
C ARG A 91 7.87 -5.23 -0.98
N PRO A 92 8.44 -6.06 -0.08
CA PRO A 92 9.82 -5.89 0.36
C PRO A 92 10.87 -6.07 -0.75
N SER A 93 10.50 -6.63 -1.91
CA SER A 93 11.37 -6.76 -3.08
C SER A 93 11.67 -5.43 -3.79
N ASP A 94 10.82 -4.40 -3.62
CA ASP A 94 11.04 -3.05 -4.15
C ASP A 94 10.32 -2.02 -3.26
N PHE A 95 11.13 -1.27 -2.52
CA PHE A 95 10.71 -0.24 -1.58
C PHE A 95 11.26 1.14 -1.97
N SER A 96 11.46 1.38 -3.28
CA SER A 96 12.00 2.64 -3.82
C SER A 96 11.16 3.89 -3.51
N GLY A 97 9.88 3.71 -3.15
CA GLY A 97 8.89 4.76 -3.00
C GLY A 97 8.25 5.22 -4.31
N VAL A 98 8.63 4.60 -5.44
CA VAL A 98 8.04 4.88 -6.75
C VAL A 98 6.60 4.37 -6.78
N VAL A 99 5.70 5.21 -7.30
CA VAL A 99 4.31 4.81 -7.59
C VAL A 99 4.29 4.04 -8.90
N ASP A 100 4.24 2.72 -8.82
CA ASP A 100 4.15 1.83 -9.98
C ASP A 100 2.90 0.92 -9.93
N ILE A 101 2.65 0.22 -11.03
CA ILE A 101 1.44 -0.60 -11.20
C ILE A 101 1.34 -1.71 -10.16
N ASP A 102 2.45 -2.37 -9.83
CA ASP A 102 2.45 -3.45 -8.85
C ASP A 102 2.12 -2.92 -7.45
N SER A 103 2.66 -1.75 -7.06
CA SER A 103 2.35 -1.11 -5.78
C SER A 103 0.90 -0.63 -5.70
N MET A 104 0.37 -0.04 -6.78
CA MET A 104 -1.04 0.35 -6.87
C MET A 104 -1.96 -0.88 -6.75
N ALA A 105 -1.65 -1.96 -7.46
CA ALA A 105 -2.46 -3.18 -7.41
C ALA A 105 -2.52 -3.80 -6.00
N ILE A 106 -1.42 -3.74 -5.25
CA ILE A 106 -1.36 -4.19 -3.84
C ILE A 106 -2.27 -3.34 -2.96
N ILE A 107 -2.22 -2.00 -3.07
CA ILE A 107 -3.06 -1.09 -2.28
C ILE A 107 -4.54 -1.40 -2.50
N TRP A 108 -4.98 -1.54 -3.76
CA TRP A 108 -6.38 -1.83 -4.07
C TRP A 108 -6.81 -3.22 -3.60
N ALA A 109 -5.94 -4.23 -3.72
CA ALA A 109 -6.23 -5.57 -3.21
C ALA A 109 -6.38 -5.59 -1.67
N LEU A 110 -5.56 -4.81 -0.96
CA LEU A 110 -5.70 -4.64 0.49
C LEU A 110 -7.00 -3.93 0.88
N LEU A 111 -7.33 -2.84 0.18
CA LEU A 111 -8.59 -2.12 0.39
C LEU A 111 -9.80 -3.01 0.11
N GLU A 112 -9.80 -3.79 -0.97
CA GLU A 112 -10.89 -4.73 -1.29
C GLU A 112 -11.13 -5.72 -0.15
N LYS A 113 -10.04 -6.29 0.37
CA LYS A 113 -10.12 -7.34 1.38
C LYS A 113 -10.50 -6.83 2.77
N TYR A 114 -9.95 -5.69 3.17
CA TYR A 114 -10.02 -5.24 4.57
C TYR A 114 -10.86 -3.98 4.77
N ARG A 115 -11.05 -3.17 3.73
CA ARG A 115 -11.79 -1.90 3.78
C ARG A 115 -12.65 -1.69 2.51
N PRO A 116 -13.54 -2.63 2.13
CA PRO A 116 -14.24 -2.57 0.83
C PRO A 116 -15.11 -1.31 0.64
N LYS A 117 -15.61 -0.71 1.72
CA LYS A 117 -16.34 0.57 1.65
C LYS A 117 -15.46 1.73 1.21
N GLU A 118 -14.16 1.67 1.54
CA GLU A 118 -13.15 2.65 1.15
C GLU A 118 -12.73 2.51 -0.31
N LEU A 119 -13.20 1.51 -1.06
CA LEU A 119 -13.02 1.49 -2.52
C LEU A 119 -14.05 2.36 -3.25
N ILE A 120 -15.18 2.66 -2.62
CA ILE A 120 -16.26 3.39 -3.27
C ILE A 120 -15.79 4.82 -3.56
N GLY A 121 -15.80 5.21 -4.84
CA GLY A 121 -15.40 6.55 -5.27
C GLY A 121 -13.88 6.79 -5.32
N LEU A 122 -13.06 5.72 -5.27
CA LEU A 122 -11.73 5.73 -5.88
C LEU A 122 -11.87 5.48 -7.39
#